data_AF-U3A7H0-F1
#
_entry.id   AF-U3A7H0-F1
#
_cell.length_a   1.000
_cell.length_b   1.000
_cell.length_c   1.000
_cell.angle_alpha   90.00
_cell.angle_beta   90.00
_cell.angle_gamma   90.00
#
_symmetry.space_group_name_H-M   'P 1'
#
loop_
_entity.id
_entity.type
_entity.pdbx_description
1 polymer ?
#
loop_
_entity_poly.entity_id
_entity_poly.type
_entity_poly.pdbx_seq_one_letter_code
_entity_poly.pdbx_strand_id
1 'polypeptide(L)'
;MPRRRVVRRLLVLLLVGLPPWTVIRWTNPGGSVGYDSYFAYGLGTLFGPLGRHFTLLPTYLDHAVVTTYWQQAWPTGAFLYACALASVALGLIGREDRRVTAGLLGMAGAAELLHAVGLVHHNPRLLVLPIGTVLLWGVALARYRDALRRLVFVSPKAPN
;
A
#
# COMPACT_ATOMS: atom_id res chain seq x y z
N MET A 1 23.39 -5.13 -18.80
CA MET A 1 22.97 -3.91 -18.04
C MET A 1 21.50 -3.82 -17.60
N PRO A 2 20.46 -4.42 -18.24
CA PRO A 2 19.06 -4.23 -17.82
C PRO A 2 18.70 -4.87 -16.46
N ARG A 3 19.28 -6.02 -16.12
CA ARG A 3 18.98 -6.78 -14.89
C ARG A 3 19.23 -6.00 -13.59
N ARG A 4 20.32 -5.22 -13.51
CA ARG A 4 20.68 -4.44 -12.30
C ARG A 4 19.63 -3.36 -11.97
N ARG A 5 19.02 -2.74 -13.00
CA ARG A 5 17.95 -1.76 -12.79
C ARG A 5 16.67 -2.42 -12.29
N VAL A 6 16.33 -3.60 -12.82
CA VAL A 6 15.18 -4.39 -12.34
C VAL A 6 15.37 -4.80 -10.89
N VAL A 7 16.52 -5.40 -10.55
CA VAL A 7 16.83 -5.80 -9.16
C VAL A 7 16.73 -4.62 -8.21
N ARG A 8 17.28 -3.45 -8.59
CA ARG A 8 17.15 -2.24 -7.77
C ARG A 8 15.69 -1.83 -7.57
N ARG A 9 14.83 -1.89 -8.60
CA ARG A 9 13.40 -1.58 -8.46
C ARG A 9 12.70 -2.59 -7.57
N LEU A 10 12.96 -3.88 -7.78
CA LEU A 10 12.40 -4.94 -6.94
C LEU A 10 12.78 -4.75 -5.47
N LEU A 11 14.04 -4.48 -5.17
CA LEU A 11 14.51 -4.18 -3.82
C LEU A 11 13.83 -2.94 -3.24
N VAL A 12 13.68 -1.86 -4.02
CA VAL A 12 12.96 -0.67 -3.57
C VAL A 12 11.50 -1.00 -3.21
N LEU A 13 10.81 -1.78 -4.03
CA LEU A 13 9.45 -2.19 -3.73
C LEU A 13 9.45 -3.04 -2.45
N LEU A 14 10.28 -4.09 -2.36
CA LEU A 14 10.38 -4.90 -1.14
C LEU A 14 10.59 -4.05 0.13
N LEU A 15 11.48 -3.06 0.08
CA LEU A 15 11.71 -2.13 1.19
C LEU A 15 10.47 -1.27 1.54
N VAL A 16 9.63 -0.93 0.56
CA VAL A 16 8.37 -0.19 0.78
C VAL A 16 7.31 -1.06 1.46
N GLY A 17 7.37 -2.38 1.30
CA GLY A 17 6.48 -3.32 1.98
C GLY A 17 6.81 -3.59 3.45
N LEU A 18 8.02 -3.21 3.91
CA LEU A 18 8.48 -3.43 5.29
C LEU A 18 7.88 -2.48 6.34
N PRO A 19 7.84 -1.15 6.14
CA PRO A 19 7.30 -0.24 7.16
C PRO A 19 5.79 -0.41 7.34
N PRO A 20 5.25 0.08 8.47
CA PRO A 20 3.80 0.20 8.61
C PRO A 20 3.28 1.16 7.55
N TRP A 21 2.25 0.72 6.82
CA TRP A 21 1.57 1.50 5.81
C TRP A 21 0.55 2.45 6.42
N THR A 22 -0.16 2.01 7.44
CA THR A 22 -1.05 2.89 8.20
C THR A 22 -0.72 2.78 9.67
N VAL A 23 -0.43 3.89 10.33
CA VAL A 23 -0.25 3.96 11.79
C VAL A 23 -1.44 4.69 12.39
N ILE A 24 -2.10 4.07 13.35
CA ILE A 24 -3.24 4.62 14.07
C ILE A 24 -2.80 4.87 15.50
N ARG A 25 -2.92 6.10 15.95
CA ARG A 25 -2.83 6.44 17.37
C ARG A 25 -4.23 6.64 17.91
N TRP A 26 -4.57 5.90 18.95
CA TRP A 26 -5.82 6.03 19.68
C TRP A 26 -5.57 6.44 21.13
N THR A 27 -6.57 7.08 21.75
CA THR A 27 -6.52 7.47 23.16
C THR A 27 -7.81 7.00 23.83
N ASN A 28 -7.68 6.19 24.88
CA ASN A 28 -8.82 5.71 25.65
C ASN A 28 -9.40 6.80 26.56
N PRO A 29 -10.66 6.66 27.02
CA PRO A 29 -11.27 7.61 27.96
C PRO A 29 -10.46 7.82 29.24
N GLY A 30 -9.72 6.80 29.70
CA GLY A 30 -8.81 6.88 30.85
C GLY A 30 -7.44 7.52 30.55
N GLY A 31 -7.23 8.09 29.36
CA GLY A 31 -6.01 8.82 28.98
C GLY A 31 -4.86 7.94 28.46
N SER A 32 -4.98 6.61 28.50
CA SER A 32 -3.96 5.72 27.94
C SER A 32 -3.93 5.78 26.40
N VAL A 33 -2.71 5.72 25.85
CA VAL A 33 -2.45 5.85 24.42
C VAL A 33 -1.99 4.52 23.86
N GLY A 34 -2.51 4.13 22.70
CA GLY A 34 -2.06 2.96 21.95
C GLY A 34 -1.77 3.29 20.49
N TYR A 35 -0.98 2.43 19.87
CA TYR A 35 -0.56 2.52 18.47
C TYR A 35 -0.80 1.20 17.76
N ASP A 36 -1.76 1.22 16.83
CA ASP A 36 -2.01 0.12 15.91
C ASP A 36 -1.34 0.42 14.57
N SER A 37 -0.94 -0.63 13.87
CA SER A 37 -0.24 -0.50 12.61
C SER A 37 -0.67 -1.58 11.64
N TYR A 38 -0.94 -1.14 10.42
CA TYR A 38 -1.29 -1.99 9.28
C TYR A 38 -0.10 -2.01 8.34
N PHE A 39 0.36 -3.20 8.00
CA PHE A 39 1.45 -3.48 7.08
C PHE A 39 0.89 -4.12 5.82
N ALA A 40 1.69 -4.24 4.76
CA ALA A 40 1.28 -4.98 3.56
C ALA A 40 0.98 -6.48 3.82
N TYR A 41 1.40 -7.02 4.97
CA TYR A 41 1.39 -8.45 5.27
C TYR A 41 0.67 -8.81 6.59
N GLY A 42 0.15 -7.83 7.31
CA GLY A 42 -0.52 -8.05 8.59
C GLY A 42 -0.79 -6.77 9.34
N LEU A 43 -1.44 -6.88 10.48
CA LEU A 43 -1.77 -5.75 11.34
C LEU A 43 -1.45 -6.09 12.80
N GLY A 44 -1.22 -5.08 13.62
CA GLY A 44 -0.97 -5.33 15.03
C GLY A 44 -0.83 -4.07 15.88
N THR A 45 -0.87 -4.28 17.18
CA THR A 45 -0.61 -3.25 18.18
C THR A 45 0.89 -3.24 18.46
N LEU A 46 1.57 -2.16 18.07
CA LEU A 46 3.02 -2.00 18.30
C LEU A 46 3.30 -1.59 19.76
N PHE A 47 2.42 -0.77 20.33
CA PHE A 47 2.51 -0.28 21.70
C PHE A 47 1.09 -0.06 22.24
N GLY A 48 0.74 -0.68 23.35
CA GLY A 48 -0.56 -0.47 23.98
C GLY A 48 -0.64 -1.05 25.40
N PRO A 49 -1.68 -0.69 26.17
CA PRO A 49 -1.85 -1.13 27.57
C PRO A 49 -2.00 -2.64 27.72
N LEU A 50 -2.52 -3.31 26.68
CA LEU A 50 -2.76 -4.75 26.64
C LEU A 50 -1.58 -5.54 26.06
N GLY A 51 -0.45 -4.88 25.78
CA GLY A 51 0.75 -5.50 25.22
C GLY A 51 0.86 -5.40 23.69
N ARG A 52 1.73 -6.24 23.11
CA ARG A 52 1.98 -6.32 21.67
C ARG A 52 1.28 -7.54 21.09
N HIS A 53 0.62 -7.33 19.97
CA HIS A 53 -0.08 -8.38 19.25
C HIS A 53 0.08 -8.14 17.75
N PHE A 54 0.22 -9.21 16.97
CA PHE A 54 0.33 -9.16 15.52
C PHE A 54 -0.46 -10.28 14.87
N THR A 55 -1.31 -9.94 13.90
CA THR A 55 -2.09 -10.86 13.08
C THR A 55 -1.61 -10.77 11.64
N LEU A 56 -1.27 -11.92 11.05
CA LEU A 56 -0.93 -11.98 9.63
C LEU A 56 -2.17 -11.76 8.77
N LEU A 57 -1.98 -11.19 7.58
CA LEU A 57 -3.08 -10.89 6.65
C LEU A 57 -3.93 -12.12 6.30
N PRO A 58 -3.37 -13.32 6.00
CA PRO A 58 -4.18 -14.51 5.77
C PRO A 58 -5.06 -14.87 6.97
N THR A 59 -4.47 -14.90 8.18
CA THR A 59 -5.21 -15.17 9.42
C THR A 59 -6.31 -14.15 9.67
N TYR A 60 -6.04 -12.87 9.38
CA TYR A 60 -7.06 -11.83 9.43
C TYR A 60 -8.19 -12.13 8.44
N LEU A 61 -7.89 -12.41 7.17
CA LEU A 61 -8.91 -12.67 6.14
C LEU A 61 -9.77 -13.91 6.44
N ASP A 62 -9.19 -14.94 7.04
CA ASP A 62 -9.93 -16.16 7.42
C ASP A 62 -10.96 -15.91 8.53
N HIS A 63 -10.70 -14.92 9.41
CA HIS A 63 -11.51 -14.68 10.62
C HIS A 63 -12.26 -13.33 10.61
N ALA A 64 -11.90 -12.43 9.70
CA ALA A 64 -12.44 -11.08 9.68
C ALA A 64 -13.83 -11.05 9.05
N VAL A 65 -14.78 -10.45 9.76
CA VAL A 65 -16.05 -10.02 9.18
C VAL A 65 -15.81 -8.66 8.52
N VAL A 66 -15.48 -8.66 7.23
CA VAL A 66 -15.16 -7.45 6.47
C VAL A 66 -16.43 -6.86 5.86
N THR A 67 -17.09 -5.95 6.58
CA THR A 67 -18.43 -5.44 6.20
C THR A 67 -18.42 -4.10 5.49
N THR A 68 -17.36 -3.30 5.63
CA THR A 68 -17.30 -1.94 5.10
C THR A 68 -16.21 -1.78 4.04
N TYR A 69 -16.45 -0.86 3.09
CA TYR A 69 -15.53 -0.62 1.97
C TYR A 69 -14.11 -0.26 2.43
N TRP A 70 -13.96 0.50 3.52
CA TRP A 70 -12.66 0.94 4.00
C TRP A 70 -11.89 -0.18 4.71
N GLN A 71 -12.58 -1.17 5.30
CA GLN A 71 -11.92 -2.38 5.82
C GLN A 71 -11.41 -3.27 4.68
N GLN A 72 -12.14 -3.32 3.56
CA GLN A 72 -11.70 -4.04 2.34
C GLN A 72 -10.55 -3.33 1.62
N ALA A 73 -10.42 -2.00 1.80
CA ALA A 73 -9.45 -1.21 1.07
C ALA A 73 -7.99 -1.58 1.39
N TRP A 74 -7.64 -1.84 2.65
CA TRP A 74 -6.28 -2.24 3.03
C TRP A 74 -5.86 -3.60 2.42
N PRO A 75 -6.62 -4.70 2.56
CA PRO A 75 -6.30 -5.97 1.90
C PRO A 75 -6.23 -5.83 0.37
N THR A 76 -7.10 -5.00 -0.21
CA THR A 76 -7.07 -4.69 -1.64
C THR A 76 -5.76 -3.99 -2.04
N GLY A 77 -5.32 -3.00 -1.25
CA GLY A 77 -4.05 -2.31 -1.44
C GLY A 77 -2.85 -3.26 -1.36
N ALA A 78 -2.84 -4.14 -0.35
CA ALA A 78 -1.83 -5.17 -0.19
C ALA A 78 -1.77 -6.13 -1.39
N PHE A 79 -2.93 -6.58 -1.89
CA PHE A 79 -3.02 -7.43 -3.08
C PHE A 79 -2.49 -6.73 -4.33
N LEU A 80 -2.92 -5.49 -4.59
CA LEU A 80 -2.45 -4.70 -5.73
C LEU A 80 -0.94 -4.49 -5.70
N TYR A 81 -0.38 -4.27 -4.51
CA TYR A 81 1.06 -4.16 -4.34
C TYR A 81 1.80 -5.50 -4.53
N ALA A 82 1.23 -6.62 -4.11
CA ALA A 82 1.78 -7.94 -4.42
C ALA A 82 1.79 -8.20 -5.95
N CYS A 83 0.73 -7.80 -6.66
CA CYS A 83 0.71 -7.80 -8.12
C CYS A 83 1.79 -6.87 -8.71
N ALA A 84 2.04 -5.71 -8.11
CA ALA A 84 3.11 -4.81 -8.55
C ALA A 84 4.50 -5.45 -8.37
N LEU A 85 4.76 -6.11 -7.24
CA LEU A 85 5.97 -6.89 -7.00
C LEU A 85 6.17 -7.99 -8.06
N ALA A 86 5.11 -8.77 -8.33
CA ALA A 86 5.13 -9.80 -9.36
C ALA A 86 5.41 -9.19 -10.75
N SER A 87 4.76 -8.07 -11.08
CA SER A 87 4.97 -7.34 -12.34
C SER A 87 6.43 -6.89 -12.51
N VAL A 88 7.07 -6.37 -11.45
CA VAL A 88 8.51 -6.03 -11.49
C VAL A 88 9.39 -7.26 -11.58
N ALA A 89 9.05 -8.35 -10.89
CA ALA A 89 9.81 -9.59 -10.93
C ALA A 89 9.84 -10.20 -12.34
N LEU A 90 8.77 -10.06 -13.13
CA LEU A 90 8.76 -10.42 -14.56
C LEU A 90 9.81 -9.64 -15.37
N GLY A 91 10.27 -8.50 -14.90
CA GLY A 91 11.39 -7.75 -15.49
C GLY A 91 12.71 -8.52 -15.47
N LEU A 92 12.88 -9.51 -14.57
CA LEU A 92 14.07 -10.37 -14.52
C LEU A 92 14.21 -11.24 -15.77
N ILE A 93 13.08 -11.54 -16.42
CA ILE A 93 12.99 -12.27 -17.70
C ILE A 93 12.58 -11.35 -18.86
N GLY A 94 12.67 -10.02 -18.67
CA GLY A 94 12.38 -9.03 -19.72
C GLY A 94 10.90 -8.82 -20.04
N ARG A 95 9.97 -9.25 -19.17
CA ARG A 95 8.51 -9.20 -19.41
C ARG A 95 7.76 -8.17 -18.55
N GLU A 96 8.44 -7.30 -17.83
CA GLU A 96 7.79 -6.21 -17.06
C GLU A 96 7.16 -5.19 -18.02
N ASP A 97 5.84 -5.00 -17.91
CA ASP A 97 5.19 -3.79 -18.39
C ASP A 97 5.17 -2.74 -17.28
N ARG A 98 6.00 -1.70 -17.45
CA ARG A 98 6.15 -0.61 -16.49
C ARG A 98 4.87 0.20 -16.29
N ARG A 99 3.94 0.23 -17.25
CA ARG A 99 2.65 0.91 -17.11
C ARG A 99 1.76 0.16 -16.14
N VAL A 100 1.72 -1.17 -16.25
CA VAL A 100 0.98 -2.04 -15.33
C VAL A 100 1.53 -1.89 -13.92
N THR A 101 2.85 -1.97 -13.74
CA THR A 101 3.44 -1.76 -12.41
C THR A 101 3.10 -0.38 -11.83
N ALA A 102 3.19 0.67 -12.64
CA ALA A 102 2.89 2.03 -12.20
C ALA A 102 1.42 2.19 -11.79
N GLY A 103 0.49 1.64 -12.58
CA GLY A 103 -0.93 1.64 -12.28
C GLY A 103 -1.25 0.88 -11.01
N LEU A 104 -0.66 -0.30 -10.81
CA LEU A 104 -0.83 -1.11 -9.60
C LEU A 104 -0.35 -0.37 -8.35
N LEU A 105 0.82 0.29 -8.40
CA LEU A 105 1.32 1.12 -7.28
C LEU A 105 0.41 2.33 -7.01
N GLY A 106 -0.08 2.98 -8.07
CA GLY A 106 -1.02 4.10 -7.95
C GLY A 106 -2.31 3.69 -7.26
N MET A 107 -2.92 2.59 -7.73
CA MET A 107 -4.17 2.04 -7.17
C MET A 107 -3.97 1.51 -5.75
N ALA A 108 -2.84 0.85 -5.45
CA ALA A 108 -2.52 0.40 -4.10
C ALA A 108 -2.44 1.60 -3.14
N GLY A 109 -1.76 2.68 -3.52
CA GLY A 109 -1.69 3.90 -2.70
C GLY A 109 -3.05 4.58 -2.53
N ALA A 110 -3.93 4.53 -3.54
CA ALA A 110 -5.30 5.04 -3.46
C ALA A 110 -6.17 4.19 -2.51
N ALA A 111 -6.01 2.86 -2.53
CA ALA A 111 -6.68 1.96 -1.60
C ALA A 111 -6.23 2.21 -0.15
N GLU A 112 -4.93 2.40 0.09
CA GLU A 112 -4.42 2.80 1.41
C GLU A 112 -4.96 4.16 1.87
N LEU A 113 -5.10 5.12 0.95
CA LEU A 113 -5.66 6.42 1.29
C LEU A 113 -7.14 6.29 1.67
N LEU A 114 -7.90 5.48 0.91
CA LEU A 114 -9.31 5.18 1.20
C LEU A 114 -9.46 4.50 2.56
N HIS A 115 -8.56 3.57 2.90
CA HIS A 115 -8.52 2.92 4.20
C HIS A 115 -8.30 3.95 5.33
N ALA A 116 -7.28 4.81 5.21
CA ALA A 116 -6.97 5.83 6.20
C ALA A 116 -8.10 6.85 6.37
N VAL A 117 -8.70 7.32 5.26
CA VAL A 117 -9.84 8.24 5.30
C VAL A 117 -11.05 7.59 5.94
N GLY A 118 -11.34 6.31 5.62
CA GLY A 118 -12.45 5.58 6.21
C GLY A 118 -12.30 5.39 7.72
N LEU A 119 -11.08 5.14 8.21
CA LEU A 119 -10.77 5.07 9.64
C LEU A 119 -11.04 6.40 10.36
N VAL A 120 -10.55 7.52 9.82
CA VAL A 120 -10.78 8.86 10.39
C VAL A 120 -12.27 9.21 10.36
N HIS A 121 -12.97 8.88 9.27
CA HIS A 121 -14.39 9.14 9.14
C HIS A 121 -15.22 8.32 10.14
N HIS A 122 -14.86 7.05 10.34
CA HIS A 122 -15.53 6.17 11.29
C HIS A 122 -15.27 6.58 12.75
N ASN A 123 -14.04 6.99 13.07
CA ASN A 123 -13.69 7.46 14.40
C ASN A 123 -12.78 8.70 14.33
N PRO A 124 -13.37 9.91 14.43
CA PRO A 124 -12.63 11.18 14.33
C PRO A 124 -11.61 11.42 15.45
N ARG A 125 -11.61 10.60 16.51
CA ARG A 125 -10.63 10.70 17.62
C ARG A 125 -9.31 9.99 17.30
N LEU A 126 -9.25 9.25 16.19
CA LEU A 126 -8.04 8.58 15.73
C LEU A 126 -7.13 9.58 15.02
N LEU A 127 -5.85 9.55 15.36
CA LEU A 127 -4.82 10.14 14.51
C LEU A 127 -4.30 9.02 13.59
N VAL A 128 -4.55 9.16 12.28
CA VAL A 128 -4.21 8.15 11.27
C VAL A 128 -3.14 8.72 10.33
N LEU A 129 -2.03 8.00 10.19
CA LEU A 129 -0.90 8.37 9.33
C LEU A 129 -0.84 7.43 8.11
N PRO A 130 -1.14 7.92 6.89
CA PRO A 130 -1.16 7.12 5.65
C PRO A 130 0.23 7.01 5.02
N ILE A 131 1.17 6.37 5.73
CA ILE A 131 2.57 6.22 5.31
C ILE A 131 2.67 5.46 3.98
N GLY A 132 1.90 4.39 3.81
CA GLY A 132 1.86 3.52 2.65
C GLY A 132 1.49 4.28 1.38
N THR A 133 0.47 5.13 1.43
CA THR A 133 0.09 6.01 0.31
C THR A 133 1.27 6.87 -0.15
N VAL A 134 1.94 7.54 0.78
CA VAL A 134 3.07 8.43 0.48
C VAL A 134 4.23 7.64 -0.15
N LEU A 135 4.56 6.47 0.41
CA LEU A 135 5.65 5.64 -0.11
C LEU A 135 5.32 5.05 -1.49
N LEU A 136 4.12 4.50 -1.68
CA LEU A 136 3.68 3.87 -2.93
C LEU A 136 3.62 4.89 -4.07
N TRP A 137 2.98 6.03 -3.84
CA TRP A 137 2.94 7.11 -4.83
C TRP A 137 4.30 7.74 -5.06
N GLY A 138 5.10 7.93 -4.00
CA GLY A 138 6.47 8.42 -4.10
C GLY A 138 7.34 7.53 -4.99
N VAL A 139 7.23 6.20 -4.86
CA VAL A 139 7.94 5.24 -5.72
C VAL A 139 7.39 5.25 -7.15
N ALA A 140 6.07 5.29 -7.33
CA ALA A 140 5.44 5.37 -8.64
C ALA A 140 5.93 6.62 -9.39
N LEU A 141 5.97 7.78 -8.74
CA LEU A 141 6.48 9.02 -9.30
C LEU A 141 8.00 8.97 -9.53
N ALA A 142 8.80 8.52 -8.56
CA ALA A 142 10.26 8.55 -8.67
C ALA A 142 10.83 7.52 -9.67
N ARG A 143 10.17 6.36 -9.84
CA ARG A 143 10.69 5.23 -10.65
C ARG A 143 9.88 4.93 -11.90
N TYR A 144 8.63 5.39 -11.96
CA TYR A 144 7.70 5.09 -13.04
C TYR A 144 7.06 6.33 -13.69
N ARG A 145 7.55 7.55 -13.43
CA ARG A 145 7.03 8.81 -14.03
C ARG A 145 6.77 8.73 -15.53
N ASP A 146 7.67 8.15 -16.32
CA ASP A 146 7.55 8.13 -17.78
C ASP A 146 6.41 7.20 -18.22
N ALA A 147 6.17 6.14 -17.46
CA ALA A 147 5.05 5.23 -17.68
C ALA A 147 3.72 5.89 -17.26
N LEU A 148 3.71 6.59 -16.11
CA LEU A 148 2.54 7.38 -15.66
C LEU A 148 2.14 8.45 -16.67
N ARG A 149 3.11 9.20 -17.22
CA ARG A 149 2.83 10.19 -18.27
C ARG A 149 2.15 9.57 -19.49
N ARG A 150 2.56 8.37 -19.89
CA ARG A 150 1.95 7.65 -21.02
C ARG A 150 0.58 7.04 -20.72
N LEU A 151 0.24 6.87 -19.44
CA LEU A 151 -1.11 6.45 -19.03
C LEU A 151 -2.07 7.64 -19.05
N VAL A 152 -1.63 8.81 -18.59
CA VAL A 152 -2.47 10.02 -18.50
C VAL A 152 -2.65 10.68 -19.86
N PHE A 153 -1.59 10.74 -20.67
CA PHE A 153 -1.64 11.30 -22.01
C PHE A 153 -1.78 10.17 -23.03
N VAL A 154 -3.02 9.79 -23.32
CA VAL A 154 -3.32 9.08 -24.58
C VAL A 154 -3.08 10.11 -25.68
N SER A 155 -1.94 10.02 -26.39
CA SER A 155 -1.80 10.77 -27.64
C SER A 155 -2.93 10.33 -28.56
N PRO A 156 -3.86 11.23 -28.95
CA PRO A 156 -4.80 10.90 -30.00
C PRO A 156 -3.95 10.61 -31.24
N LYS A 157 -4.08 9.41 -31.78
CA LYS A 157 -3.52 9.10 -33.10
C LYS A 157 -4.31 9.97 -34.07
N ALA A 158 -3.65 10.89 -34.76
CA ALA A 158 -4.32 11.70 -35.78
C ALA A 158 -4.99 10.74 -36.79
N PRO A 159 -6.27 10.96 -37.15
CA PRO A 159 -6.87 10.21 -38.24
C PRO A 159 -6.07 10.48 -39.52
N ASN A 160 -5.74 9.41 -40.24
CA ASN A 160 -5.14 9.47 -41.56
C ASN A 160 -6.12 10.05 -42.57
#